data_AF-A0A964RMZ6-F1
#
_entry.id   AF-A0A964RMZ6-F1
#
_cell.length_a   1.000
_cell.length_b   1.000
_cell.length_c   1.000
_cell.angle_alpha   90.00
_cell.angle_beta   90.00
_cell.angle_gamma   90.00
#
_symmetry.space_group_name_H-M   'P 1'
#
loop_
_entity.id
_entity.type
_entity.pdbx_description
1 polymer ?
#
loop_
_entity_poly.entity_id
_entity_poly.type
_entity_poly.pdbx_seq_one_letter_code
_entity_poly.pdbx_strand_id
1 'polypeptide(L)'
;MNRQKLQQLILQKRLEKNWQTVNEEVGLEGEEKALDYICEHIEFKENLLNDLYVQAYQIQHELNNIDIMEIEVNEGIATMNKFMDRFEPIEDEYYKKVTKVRDNFFETGLKIRDLSERVLRASAFHITNHKDSLLLTKKSIDYKRRMANMATSFSWDDLIEGDSIFKYIRDDLQTMFRILNKRLTRHANEAIKEAEKMKKERQKYSKIFKYKDMVAYAIEQGYEFCRQEATDHMIYKFAETGKIVVIPTHYDLGIGLAEKIKKQIRENKIA
;
A
#
# COMPACT_ATOMS: atom_id res chain seq x y z
N MET A 1 -43.50 -16.01 -14.13
CA MET A 1 -44.38 -17.01 -14.75
C MET A 1 -44.86 -17.99 -13.68
N ASN A 2 -46.13 -18.38 -13.71
CA ASN A 2 -46.93 -18.74 -12.53
C ASN A 2 -46.66 -20.18 -12.02
N ARG A 3 -46.43 -20.39 -10.72
CA ARG A 3 -46.30 -21.71 -10.04
C ARG A 3 -47.45 -22.67 -10.38
N GLN A 4 -48.62 -22.09 -10.65
CA GLN A 4 -49.81 -22.78 -11.13
C GLN A 4 -49.67 -23.35 -12.54
N LYS A 5 -48.89 -22.73 -13.43
CA LYS A 5 -48.66 -23.20 -14.81
C LYS A 5 -47.88 -24.52 -14.82
N LEU A 6 -46.83 -24.62 -14.01
CA LEU A 6 -46.01 -25.83 -13.89
C LEU A 6 -46.80 -26.98 -13.26
N GLN A 7 -47.60 -26.69 -12.23
CA GLN A 7 -48.52 -27.66 -11.62
C GLN A 7 -49.64 -28.09 -12.57
N GLN A 8 -50.20 -27.17 -13.36
CA GLN A 8 -51.20 -27.48 -14.38
C GLN A 8 -50.63 -28.30 -15.53
N LEU A 9 -49.41 -28.01 -15.99
CA LEU A 9 -48.72 -28.82 -17.01
C LEU A 9 -48.49 -30.25 -16.52
N ILE A 10 -48.03 -30.42 -15.27
CA ILE A 10 -47.86 -31.72 -14.63
C ILE A 10 -49.20 -32.48 -14.56
N LEU A 11 -50.30 -31.79 -14.22
CA LEU A 11 -51.62 -32.40 -14.12
C LEU A 11 -52.22 -32.76 -15.49
N GLN A 12 -51.99 -31.92 -16.50
CA GLN A 12 -52.54 -32.07 -17.84
C GLN A 12 -51.81 -33.15 -18.65
N LYS A 13 -50.50 -33.32 -18.43
CA LYS A 13 -49.69 -34.37 -19.08
C LYS A 13 -49.82 -35.75 -18.44
N ARG A 14 -50.60 -35.85 -17.35
CA ARG A 14 -50.86 -37.05 -16.55
C ARG A 14 -51.61 -38.18 -17.29
N LEU A 15 -52.23 -37.89 -18.44
CA LEU A 15 -53.14 -38.81 -19.14
C LEU A 15 -52.67 -39.33 -20.51
N GLU A 16 -51.62 -38.77 -21.13
CA GLU A 16 -51.32 -39.05 -22.55
C GLU A 16 -49.85 -39.34 -22.89
N LYS A 17 -48.89 -39.08 -22.00
CA LYS A 17 -47.44 -39.12 -22.33
C LYS A 17 -46.66 -40.18 -21.59
N ASN A 18 -45.69 -40.81 -22.28
CA ASN A 18 -44.74 -41.71 -21.64
C ASN A 18 -43.77 -40.93 -20.71
N TRP A 19 -43.16 -41.61 -19.75
CA TRP A 19 -42.27 -40.99 -18.77
C TRP A 19 -41.03 -40.30 -19.39
N GLN A 20 -40.59 -40.74 -20.57
CA GLN A 20 -39.44 -40.18 -21.28
C GLN A 20 -39.75 -38.78 -21.79
N THR A 21 -40.92 -38.59 -22.41
CA THR A 21 -41.38 -37.27 -22.88
C THR A 21 -41.60 -36.31 -21.72
N VAL A 22 -42.17 -36.79 -20.61
CA VAL A 22 -42.35 -35.97 -19.40
C VAL A 22 -41.00 -35.58 -18.80
N ASN A 23 -40.02 -36.51 -18.75
CA ASN A 23 -38.69 -36.22 -18.23
C ASN A 23 -37.92 -35.21 -19.09
N GLU A 24 -38.06 -35.26 -20.43
CA GLU A 24 -37.43 -34.29 -21.33
C GLU A 24 -38.05 -32.90 -21.17
N GLU A 25 -39.38 -32.79 -21.17
CA GLU A 25 -40.06 -31.50 -21.04
C GLU A 25 -39.86 -30.85 -19.68
N VAL A 26 -39.97 -31.62 -18.59
CA VAL A 26 -39.73 -31.12 -17.22
C VAL A 26 -38.24 -30.86 -16.98
N GLY A 27 -37.37 -31.63 -17.62
CA GLY A 27 -35.92 -31.40 -17.64
C GLY A 27 -35.58 -30.05 -18.26
N LEU A 28 -36.08 -29.78 -19.46
CA LEU A 28 -35.88 -28.52 -20.18
C LEU A 28 -36.43 -27.33 -19.38
N GLU A 29 -37.66 -27.41 -18.86
CA GLU A 29 -38.24 -26.34 -18.04
C GLU A 29 -37.42 -26.08 -16.76
N GLY A 30 -36.86 -27.13 -16.17
CA GLY A 30 -35.94 -26.98 -15.06
C GLY A 30 -34.60 -26.34 -15.46
N GLU A 31 -34.05 -26.68 -16.62
CA GLU A 31 -32.83 -26.05 -17.16
C GLU A 31 -33.04 -24.55 -17.42
N GLU A 32 -34.14 -24.17 -18.08
CA GLU A 32 -34.51 -22.77 -18.30
C GLU A 32 -34.67 -22.01 -16.97
N LYS A 33 -35.35 -22.61 -15.99
CA LYS A 33 -35.55 -21.97 -14.70
C LYS A 33 -34.26 -21.86 -13.87
N ALA A 34 -33.31 -22.77 -14.05
CA ALA A 34 -31.98 -22.64 -13.45
C ALA A 34 -31.19 -21.48 -14.07
N LEU A 35 -31.28 -21.29 -15.38
CA LEU A 35 -30.68 -20.14 -16.06
C LEU A 35 -31.30 -18.82 -15.58
N ASP A 36 -32.62 -18.75 -15.41
CA ASP A 36 -33.28 -17.57 -14.83
C ASP A 36 -32.67 -17.20 -13.47
N TYR A 37 -32.48 -18.18 -12.56
CA TYR A 37 -31.91 -17.91 -11.25
C TYR A 37 -30.46 -17.42 -11.33
N ILE A 38 -29.68 -17.90 -12.30
CA ILE A 38 -28.32 -17.43 -12.56
C ILE A 38 -28.35 -15.98 -13.05
N CYS A 39 -29.22 -15.65 -14.02
CA CYS A 39 -29.38 -14.30 -14.52
C CYS A 39 -29.83 -13.32 -13.42
N GLU A 40 -30.82 -13.70 -12.59
CA GLU A 40 -31.28 -12.93 -11.44
C GLU A 40 -30.13 -12.62 -10.46
N HIS A 41 -29.24 -13.60 -10.23
CA HIS A 41 -28.07 -13.39 -9.40
C HIS A 41 -27.05 -12.43 -10.04
N ILE A 42 -26.78 -12.56 -11.34
CA ILE A 42 -25.86 -11.67 -12.06
C ILE A 42 -26.36 -10.22 -11.98
N GLU A 43 -27.64 -9.99 -12.25
CA GLU A 43 -28.26 -8.66 -12.10
C GLU A 43 -28.15 -8.16 -10.65
N PHE A 44 -28.40 -9.01 -9.66
CA PHE A 44 -28.25 -8.63 -8.26
C PHE A 44 -26.82 -8.18 -7.93
N LYS A 45 -25.81 -8.93 -8.40
CA LYS A 45 -24.39 -8.58 -8.24
C LYS A 45 -24.07 -7.23 -8.88
N GLU A 46 -24.45 -7.05 -10.15
CA GLU A 46 -24.18 -5.82 -10.91
C GLU A 46 -24.82 -4.61 -10.23
N ASN A 47 -26.10 -4.72 -9.87
CA ASN A 47 -26.81 -3.64 -9.18
C ASN A 47 -26.17 -3.26 -7.83
N LEU A 48 -25.52 -4.21 -7.14
CA LEU A 48 -24.92 -3.96 -5.85
C LEU A 48 -23.51 -3.38 -5.95
N LEU A 49 -22.72 -3.84 -6.93
CA LEU A 49 -21.27 -3.57 -7.03
C LEU A 49 -20.88 -2.56 -8.12
N ASN A 50 -21.70 -2.35 -9.14
CA ASN A 50 -21.33 -1.54 -10.31
C ASN A 50 -20.87 -0.12 -9.94
N ASP A 51 -21.61 0.57 -9.07
CA ASP A 51 -21.26 1.92 -8.63
C ASP A 51 -19.91 1.96 -7.89
N LEU A 52 -19.57 0.90 -7.14
CA LEU A 52 -18.28 0.80 -6.46
C LEU A 52 -17.15 0.54 -7.46
N TYR A 53 -17.38 -0.31 -8.47
CA TYR A 53 -16.40 -0.53 -9.53
C TYR A 53 -16.12 0.74 -10.33
N VAL A 54 -17.17 1.48 -10.70
CA VAL A 54 -17.00 2.76 -11.40
C VAL A 54 -16.13 3.72 -10.58
N GLN A 55 -16.40 3.84 -9.27
CA GLN A 55 -15.60 4.70 -8.40
C GLN A 55 -14.15 4.20 -8.24
N ALA A 56 -13.95 2.89 -8.10
CA ALA A 56 -12.61 2.29 -8.02
C ALA A 56 -11.81 2.52 -9.31
N TYR A 57 -12.42 2.31 -10.49
CA TYR A 57 -11.77 2.58 -11.77
C TYR A 57 -11.43 4.06 -11.97
N GLN A 58 -12.26 4.98 -11.48
CA GLN A 58 -11.94 6.42 -11.48
C GLN A 58 -10.71 6.70 -10.62
N ILE A 59 -10.63 6.15 -9.41
CA ILE A 59 -9.47 6.29 -8.53
C ILE A 59 -8.22 5.72 -9.19
N GLN A 60 -8.29 4.50 -9.75
CA GLN A 60 -7.16 3.88 -10.45
C GLN A 60 -6.69 4.74 -11.63
N HIS A 61 -7.63 5.25 -12.43
CA HIS A 61 -7.30 6.13 -13.55
C HIS A 61 -6.63 7.42 -13.08
N GLU A 62 -7.13 8.05 -12.02
CA GLU A 62 -6.49 9.23 -11.43
C GLU A 62 -5.08 8.90 -10.91
N LEU A 63 -4.88 7.78 -10.22
CA LEU A 63 -3.57 7.32 -9.73
C LEU A 63 -2.57 7.07 -10.87
N ASN A 64 -3.00 6.41 -11.93
CA ASN A 64 -2.15 6.12 -13.10
C ASN A 64 -1.63 7.38 -13.81
N ASN A 65 -2.28 8.53 -13.61
CA ASN A 65 -1.88 9.80 -14.21
C ASN A 65 -0.94 10.62 -13.30
N ILE A 66 -0.56 10.10 -12.15
CA ILE A 66 0.33 10.80 -11.21
C ILE A 66 1.77 10.39 -11.44
N ASP A 67 2.60 11.35 -11.83
CA ASP A 67 4.05 11.18 -11.76
C ASP A 67 4.55 11.52 -10.34
N ILE A 68 4.61 10.48 -9.50
CA ILE A 68 5.07 10.61 -8.12
C ILE A 68 6.53 11.02 -8.00
N MET A 69 7.32 10.94 -9.07
CA MET A 69 8.72 11.37 -9.07
C MET A 69 8.86 12.88 -9.26
N GLU A 70 7.91 13.52 -9.94
CA GLU A 70 7.92 14.96 -10.21
C GLU A 70 7.26 15.81 -9.11
N ILE A 71 6.40 15.22 -8.29
CA ILE A 71 5.68 15.93 -7.23
C ILE A 71 6.59 16.22 -6.02
N GLU A 72 6.39 17.37 -5.35
CA GLU A 72 7.07 17.74 -4.10
C GLU A 72 6.65 16.81 -2.95
N VAL A 73 7.54 16.45 -2.03
CA VAL A 73 7.26 15.37 -1.06
C VAL A 73 6.01 15.66 -0.21
N ASN A 74 5.82 16.89 0.25
CA ASN A 74 4.67 17.25 1.08
C ASN A 74 3.36 17.23 0.28
N GLU A 75 3.40 17.71 -0.95
CA GLU A 75 2.27 17.66 -1.90
C GLU A 75 1.91 16.21 -2.25
N GLY A 76 2.92 15.35 -2.44
CA GLY A 76 2.72 13.94 -2.70
C GLY A 76 2.05 13.21 -1.54
N ILE A 77 2.45 13.51 -0.29
CA ILE A 77 1.80 12.96 0.91
C ILE A 77 0.35 13.43 1.00
N ALA A 78 0.09 14.72 0.78
CA ALA A 78 -1.28 15.26 0.80
C ALA A 78 -2.16 14.62 -0.29
N THR A 79 -1.61 14.43 -1.48
CA THR A 79 -2.27 13.76 -2.61
C THR A 79 -2.61 12.31 -2.28
N MET A 80 -1.64 11.56 -1.74
CA MET A 80 -1.84 10.18 -1.31
C MET A 80 -2.94 10.07 -0.23
N ASN A 81 -2.92 10.93 0.78
CA ASN A 81 -3.95 10.94 1.83
C ASN A 81 -5.34 11.19 1.24
N LYS A 82 -5.47 12.13 0.28
CA LYS A 82 -6.73 12.37 -0.43
C LYS A 82 -7.25 11.13 -1.17
N PHE A 83 -6.36 10.32 -1.74
CA PHE A 83 -6.76 9.04 -2.35
C PHE A 83 -7.17 8.02 -1.31
N MET A 84 -6.41 7.87 -0.23
CA MET A 84 -6.75 6.97 0.88
C MET A 84 -8.13 7.30 1.48
N ASP A 85 -8.39 8.58 1.77
CA ASP A 85 -9.66 9.06 2.33
C ASP A 85 -10.86 8.75 1.42
N ARG A 86 -10.64 8.70 0.10
CA ARG A 86 -11.67 8.30 -0.88
C ARG A 86 -11.77 6.79 -1.02
N PHE A 87 -10.64 6.08 -1.03
CA PHE A 87 -10.55 4.68 -1.35
C PHE A 87 -11.01 3.78 -0.20
N GLU A 88 -10.58 4.06 1.05
CA GLU A 88 -10.90 3.22 2.21
C GLU A 88 -12.42 3.00 2.41
N PRO A 89 -13.29 4.04 2.33
CA PRO A 89 -14.73 3.83 2.48
C PRO A 89 -15.33 2.96 1.37
N ILE A 90 -14.84 3.10 0.13
CA ILE A 90 -15.32 2.34 -1.03
C ILE A 90 -14.92 0.87 -0.88
N GLU A 91 -13.68 0.62 -0.48
CA GLU A 91 -13.16 -0.73 -0.25
C GLU A 91 -13.89 -1.44 0.91
N ASP A 92 -14.11 -0.73 2.01
CA ASP A 92 -14.89 -1.25 3.14
C ASP A 92 -16.34 -1.59 2.73
N GLU A 93 -16.96 -0.74 1.91
CA GLU A 93 -18.31 -0.99 1.40
C GLU A 93 -18.33 -2.18 0.42
N TYR A 94 -17.30 -2.30 -0.42
CA TYR A 94 -17.12 -3.43 -1.34
C TYR A 94 -17.09 -4.75 -0.57
N TYR A 95 -16.24 -4.91 0.44
CA TYR A 95 -16.16 -6.16 1.20
C TYR A 95 -17.47 -6.50 1.94
N LYS A 96 -18.21 -5.49 2.41
CA LYS A 96 -19.55 -5.69 2.99
C LYS A 96 -20.56 -6.19 1.95
N LYS A 97 -20.56 -5.60 0.76
CA LYS A 97 -21.48 -5.97 -0.33
C LYS A 97 -21.13 -7.31 -0.97
N VAL A 98 -19.84 -7.64 -1.11
CA VAL A 98 -19.38 -8.97 -1.58
C VAL A 98 -19.89 -10.08 -0.67
N THR A 99 -19.94 -9.85 0.64
CA THR A 99 -20.55 -10.83 1.57
C THR A 99 -22.02 -11.09 1.22
N LYS A 100 -22.79 -10.06 0.87
CA LYS A 100 -24.19 -10.21 0.44
C LYS A 100 -24.31 -10.93 -0.91
N VAL A 101 -23.41 -10.63 -1.86
CA VAL A 101 -23.34 -11.37 -3.14
C VAL A 101 -23.07 -12.84 -2.87
N ARG A 102 -22.13 -13.16 -1.98
CA ARG A 102 -21.83 -14.53 -1.57
C ARG A 102 -23.02 -15.24 -0.95
N ASP A 103 -23.74 -14.57 -0.06
CA ASP A 103 -24.91 -15.19 0.58
C ASP A 103 -26.01 -15.45 -0.46
N ASN A 104 -26.25 -14.51 -1.38
CA ASN A 104 -27.19 -14.67 -2.50
C ASN A 104 -26.75 -15.76 -3.49
N PHE A 105 -25.43 -15.94 -3.70
CA PHE A 105 -24.86 -17.02 -4.50
C PHE A 105 -25.24 -18.39 -3.90
N PHE A 106 -25.05 -18.57 -2.59
CA PHE A 106 -25.43 -19.81 -1.91
C PHE A 106 -26.93 -20.06 -1.97
N GLU A 107 -27.77 -19.04 -1.76
CA GLU A 107 -29.22 -19.16 -1.91
C GLU A 107 -29.63 -19.58 -3.32
N THR A 108 -28.98 -19.03 -4.35
CA THR A 108 -29.20 -19.37 -5.75
C THR A 108 -28.82 -20.82 -6.02
N GLY A 109 -27.68 -21.28 -5.52
CA GLY A 109 -27.27 -22.68 -5.59
C GLY A 109 -28.28 -23.64 -4.92
N LEU A 110 -28.84 -23.24 -3.77
CA LEU A 110 -29.89 -24.02 -3.09
C LEU A 110 -31.18 -24.10 -3.92
N LYS A 111 -31.60 -22.99 -4.56
CA LYS A 111 -32.78 -22.97 -5.46
C LYS A 111 -32.58 -23.92 -6.65
N ILE A 112 -31.41 -23.90 -7.29
CA ILE A 112 -31.07 -24.79 -8.42
C ILE A 112 -31.04 -26.26 -7.97
N ARG A 113 -30.47 -26.55 -6.80
CA ARG A 113 -30.46 -27.90 -6.22
C ARG A 113 -31.88 -28.40 -5.97
N ASP A 114 -32.72 -27.61 -5.30
CA ASP A 114 -34.11 -28.00 -5.01
C ASP A 114 -34.93 -28.19 -6.29
N LEU A 115 -34.71 -27.34 -7.30
CA LEU A 115 -35.31 -27.51 -8.62
C LEU A 115 -34.94 -28.88 -9.23
N SER A 116 -33.68 -29.29 -9.10
CA SER A 116 -33.25 -30.60 -9.59
C SER A 116 -33.99 -31.75 -8.92
N GLU A 117 -34.23 -31.67 -7.60
CA GLU A 117 -35.01 -32.70 -6.90
C GLU A 117 -36.47 -32.72 -7.35
N ARG A 118 -37.07 -31.56 -7.65
CA ARG A 118 -38.46 -31.48 -8.12
C ARG A 118 -38.63 -32.12 -9.49
N VAL A 119 -37.72 -31.86 -10.43
CA VAL A 119 -37.72 -32.51 -11.77
C VAL A 119 -37.64 -34.03 -11.65
N LEU A 120 -36.80 -34.51 -10.74
CA LEU A 120 -36.65 -35.94 -10.46
C LEU A 120 -37.91 -36.56 -9.87
N ARG A 121 -38.53 -35.91 -8.87
CA ARG A 121 -39.79 -36.38 -8.27
C ARG A 121 -40.92 -36.40 -9.29
N ALA A 122 -41.04 -35.36 -10.11
CA ALA A 122 -42.04 -35.29 -11.17
C ALA A 122 -41.86 -36.43 -12.18
N SER A 123 -40.62 -36.72 -12.59
CA SER A 123 -40.32 -37.80 -13.53
C SER A 123 -40.54 -39.20 -12.92
N ALA A 124 -40.20 -39.38 -11.65
CA ALA A 124 -40.35 -40.66 -10.95
C ALA A 124 -41.81 -41.10 -10.80
N PHE A 125 -42.74 -40.14 -10.73
CA PHE A 125 -44.17 -40.39 -10.65
C PHE A 125 -44.73 -41.13 -11.88
N HIS A 126 -44.03 -41.12 -13.01
CA HIS A 126 -44.47 -41.74 -14.26
C HIS A 126 -43.78 -43.09 -14.56
N ILE A 127 -42.97 -43.63 -13.65
CA ILE A 127 -42.34 -44.95 -13.82
C ILE A 127 -43.42 -46.03 -13.73
N THR A 128 -43.51 -46.88 -14.76
CA THR A 128 -44.50 -47.98 -14.79
C THR A 128 -43.89 -49.37 -14.62
N ASN A 129 -42.57 -49.51 -14.75
CA ASN A 129 -41.86 -50.80 -14.64
C ASN A 129 -40.38 -50.63 -14.20
N HIS A 130 -39.72 -51.73 -13.87
CA HIS A 130 -38.34 -51.73 -13.36
C HIS A 130 -37.29 -51.24 -14.39
N LYS A 131 -37.50 -51.47 -15.69
CA LYS A 131 -36.57 -51.00 -16.74
C LYS A 131 -36.57 -49.46 -16.84
N ASP A 132 -37.75 -48.86 -16.70
CA ASP A 132 -37.93 -47.41 -16.66
C ASP A 132 -37.21 -46.75 -15.47
N SER A 133 -37.16 -47.44 -14.32
CA SER A 133 -36.43 -46.96 -13.13
C SER A 133 -34.92 -46.84 -13.34
N LEU A 134 -34.30 -47.83 -14.01
CA LEU A 134 -32.87 -47.80 -14.35
C LEU A 134 -32.54 -46.66 -15.33
N LEU A 135 -33.37 -46.50 -16.36
CA LEU A 135 -33.22 -45.46 -17.36
C LEU A 135 -33.44 -44.05 -16.77
N LEU A 136 -34.43 -43.89 -15.88
CA LEU A 136 -34.62 -42.64 -15.14
C LEU A 136 -33.41 -42.33 -14.28
N THR A 137 -32.87 -43.31 -13.55
CA THR A 137 -31.68 -43.11 -12.70
C THR A 137 -30.50 -42.58 -13.53
N LYS A 138 -30.26 -43.14 -14.72
CA LYS A 138 -29.21 -42.66 -15.62
C LYS A 138 -29.48 -41.23 -16.11
N LYS A 139 -30.69 -40.93 -16.61
CA LYS A 139 -31.07 -39.56 -17.04
C LYS A 139 -30.99 -38.55 -15.88
N SER A 140 -31.30 -38.99 -14.67
CA SER A 140 -31.21 -38.18 -13.44
C SER A 140 -29.79 -37.77 -13.11
N ILE A 141 -28.84 -38.70 -13.26
CA ILE A 141 -27.41 -38.43 -13.09
C ILE A 141 -26.93 -37.43 -14.15
N ASP A 142 -27.32 -37.64 -15.41
CA ASP A 142 -26.96 -36.73 -16.50
C ASP A 142 -27.52 -35.32 -16.26
N TYR A 143 -28.76 -35.22 -15.80
CA TYR A 143 -29.40 -33.95 -15.46
C TYR A 143 -28.71 -33.24 -14.29
N LYS A 144 -28.45 -33.96 -13.19
CA LYS A 144 -27.68 -33.43 -12.05
C LYS A 144 -26.30 -32.95 -12.49
N ARG A 145 -25.64 -33.68 -13.39
CA ARG A 145 -24.35 -33.28 -13.95
C ARG A 145 -24.46 -32.01 -14.79
N ARG A 146 -25.49 -31.87 -15.64
CA ARG A 146 -25.72 -30.62 -16.39
C ARG A 146 -25.99 -29.44 -15.48
N MET A 147 -26.81 -29.62 -14.45
CA MET A 147 -27.08 -28.60 -13.43
C MET A 147 -25.84 -28.22 -12.63
N ALA A 148 -25.04 -29.21 -12.23
CA ALA A 148 -23.75 -28.96 -11.60
C ALA A 148 -22.82 -28.19 -12.54
N ASN A 149 -22.76 -28.55 -13.82
CA ASN A 149 -21.94 -27.84 -14.82
C ASN A 149 -22.40 -26.39 -15.04
N MET A 150 -23.72 -26.13 -15.06
CA MET A 150 -24.28 -24.77 -15.11
C MET A 150 -23.93 -23.98 -13.83
N ALA A 151 -23.98 -24.63 -12.67
CA ALA A 151 -23.57 -24.02 -11.41
C ALA A 151 -22.05 -23.84 -11.29
N THR A 152 -21.21 -24.66 -11.93
CA THR A 152 -19.74 -24.51 -11.92
C THR A 152 -19.22 -23.53 -12.97
N SER A 153 -19.93 -23.37 -14.09
CA SER A 153 -19.70 -22.24 -15.01
C SER A 153 -20.16 -20.91 -14.41
N PHE A 154 -20.89 -20.98 -13.31
CA PHE A 154 -21.17 -19.89 -12.40
C PHE A 154 -20.18 -19.94 -11.23
N SER A 155 -18.89 -19.78 -11.52
CA SER A 155 -17.85 -19.98 -10.51
C SER A 155 -17.75 -18.78 -9.57
N TRP A 156 -17.38 -19.04 -8.31
CA TRP A 156 -17.04 -17.96 -7.38
C TRP A 156 -15.89 -17.09 -7.91
N ASP A 157 -15.02 -17.65 -8.75
CA ASP A 157 -13.88 -16.91 -9.32
C ASP A 157 -14.34 -15.79 -10.27
N ASP A 158 -15.48 -15.97 -10.96
CA ASP A 158 -16.12 -14.93 -11.80
C ASP A 158 -16.79 -13.80 -10.97
N LEU A 159 -16.83 -13.96 -9.63
CA LEU A 159 -17.29 -12.94 -8.67
C LEU A 159 -16.12 -12.11 -8.09
N ILE A 160 -14.87 -12.60 -8.22
CA ILE A 160 -13.65 -11.97 -7.66
C ILE A 160 -13.00 -11.01 -8.67
N GLU A 161 -13.47 -10.92 -9.92
CA GLU A 161 -12.90 -10.03 -10.94
C GLU A 161 -12.66 -8.59 -10.42
N GLY A 162 -13.56 -8.12 -9.55
CA GLY A 162 -13.45 -6.86 -8.82
C GLY A 162 -12.35 -6.77 -7.75
N ASP A 163 -12.00 -7.85 -7.08
CA ASP A 163 -10.98 -7.84 -6.01
C ASP A 163 -9.60 -7.46 -6.57
N SER A 164 -9.37 -7.74 -7.85
CA SER A 164 -8.15 -7.33 -8.55
C SER A 164 -7.99 -5.81 -8.60
N ILE A 165 -9.05 -5.04 -8.90
CA ILE A 165 -8.95 -3.57 -9.00
C ILE A 165 -8.71 -2.94 -7.63
N PHE A 166 -9.39 -3.39 -6.58
CA PHE A 166 -9.16 -2.90 -5.21
C PHE A 166 -7.73 -3.21 -4.75
N LYS A 167 -7.24 -4.43 -5.04
CA LYS A 167 -5.87 -4.81 -4.76
C LYS A 167 -4.86 -3.93 -5.50
N TYR A 168 -5.06 -3.65 -6.79
CA TYR A 168 -4.15 -2.82 -7.58
C TYR A 168 -4.08 -1.39 -7.05
N ILE A 169 -5.22 -0.77 -6.74
CA ILE A 169 -5.25 0.57 -6.14
C ILE A 169 -4.45 0.59 -4.83
N ARG A 170 -4.63 -0.42 -3.98
CA ARG A 170 -3.91 -0.53 -2.71
C ARG A 170 -2.40 -0.71 -2.90
N ASP A 171 -2.00 -1.58 -3.83
CA ASP A 171 -0.59 -1.83 -4.15
C ASP A 171 0.09 -0.55 -4.71
N ASP A 172 -0.62 0.23 -5.52
CA ASP A 172 -0.15 1.50 -6.07
C ASP A 172 0.02 2.56 -4.97
N LEU A 173 -0.97 2.71 -4.09
CA LEU A 173 -0.91 3.63 -2.95
C LEU A 173 0.26 3.29 -2.01
N GLN A 174 0.47 2.00 -1.73
CA GLN A 174 1.63 1.54 -0.94
C GLN A 174 2.95 1.83 -1.66
N THR A 175 2.99 1.67 -2.97
CA THR A 175 4.18 1.97 -3.78
C THR A 175 4.51 3.45 -3.74
N MET A 176 3.51 4.33 -3.90
CA MET A 176 3.66 5.78 -3.77
C MET A 176 4.17 6.16 -2.38
N PHE A 177 3.58 5.61 -1.31
CA PHE A 177 4.01 5.84 0.06
C PHE A 177 5.49 5.49 0.27
N ARG A 178 5.92 4.32 -0.25
CA ARG A 178 7.31 3.88 -0.16
C ARG A 178 8.27 4.83 -0.89
N ILE A 179 7.88 5.32 -2.07
CA ILE A 179 8.68 6.28 -2.84
C ILE A 179 8.80 7.60 -2.08
N LEU A 180 7.69 8.14 -1.58
CA LEU A 180 7.66 9.40 -0.83
C LEU A 180 8.50 9.32 0.44
N ASN A 181 8.36 8.26 1.23
CA ASN A 181 9.17 8.07 2.45
C ASN A 181 10.67 7.98 2.15
N LYS A 182 11.04 7.30 1.06
CA LYS A 182 12.45 7.22 0.63
C LYS A 182 13.00 8.60 0.27
N ARG A 183 12.22 9.43 -0.44
CA ARG A 183 12.59 10.81 -0.77
C ARG A 183 12.67 11.68 0.48
N LEU A 184 11.70 11.60 1.39
CA LEU A 184 11.69 12.33 2.66
C LEU A 184 12.92 12.02 3.50
N THR A 185 13.24 10.72 3.66
CA THR A 185 14.41 10.26 4.41
C THR A 185 15.72 10.75 3.79
N ARG A 186 15.79 10.79 2.46
CA ARG A 186 16.96 11.31 1.74
C ARG A 186 17.15 12.81 2.01
N HIS A 187 16.10 13.62 1.88
CA HIS A 187 16.15 15.05 2.19
C HIS A 187 16.55 15.31 3.65
N ALA A 188 15.98 14.57 4.60
CA ALA A 188 16.35 14.68 6.00
C ALA A 188 17.83 14.37 6.25
N ASN A 189 18.35 13.29 5.63
CA ASN A 189 19.77 12.91 5.74
C ASN A 189 20.71 13.95 5.10
N GLU A 190 20.32 14.55 3.98
CA GLU A 190 21.08 15.62 3.34
C GLU A 190 21.14 16.87 4.22
N ALA A 191 19.99 17.29 4.80
CA ALA A 191 19.93 18.40 5.74
C ALA A 191 20.77 18.16 7.01
N ILE A 192 20.76 16.94 7.55
CA ILE A 192 21.61 16.57 8.71
C ILE A 192 23.09 16.70 8.33
N LYS A 193 23.51 16.18 7.18
CA LYS A 193 24.91 16.27 6.72
C LYS A 193 25.36 17.72 6.53
N GLU A 194 24.51 18.58 5.97
CA GLU A 194 24.80 20.00 5.83
C GLU A 194 24.91 20.71 7.19
N ALA A 195 23.99 20.43 8.11
CA ALA A 195 24.04 20.96 9.46
C ALA A 195 25.31 20.53 10.22
N GLU A 196 25.72 19.26 10.08
CA GLU A 196 26.97 18.75 10.64
C GLU A 196 28.21 19.42 10.02
N LYS A 197 28.21 19.64 8.71
CA LYS A 197 29.29 20.35 8.01
C LYS A 197 29.40 21.79 8.52
N MET A 198 28.28 22.51 8.60
CA MET A 198 28.23 23.87 9.15
C MET A 198 28.69 23.91 10.62
N LYS A 199 28.34 22.90 11.43
CA LYS A 199 28.81 22.78 12.82
C LYS A 199 30.31 22.58 12.91
N LYS A 200 30.89 21.68 12.09
CA LYS A 200 32.35 21.45 12.02
C LYS A 200 33.09 22.71 11.55
N GLU A 201 32.56 23.41 10.56
CA GLU A 201 33.12 24.68 10.09
C GLU A 201 33.10 25.73 11.21
N ARG A 202 31.98 25.90 11.93
CA ARG A 202 31.91 26.82 13.09
C ARG A 202 32.90 26.45 14.21
N GLN A 203 33.05 25.15 14.52
CA GLN A 203 34.01 24.67 15.52
C GLN A 203 35.48 24.90 15.11
N LYS A 204 35.78 24.89 13.81
CA LYS A 204 37.13 25.20 13.29
C LYS A 204 37.57 26.63 13.65
N TYR A 205 36.63 27.57 13.70
CA TYR A 205 36.90 28.98 14.01
C TYR A 205 36.71 29.34 15.49
N SER A 206 36.19 28.44 16.33
CA SER A 206 35.94 28.67 17.76
C SER A 206 37.06 28.20 18.69
N LYS A 207 38.22 27.78 18.15
CA LYS A 207 39.35 27.32 18.96
C LYS A 207 40.01 28.53 19.64
N ILE A 208 39.46 28.93 20.78
CA ILE A 208 40.04 29.94 21.66
C ILE A 208 41.33 29.35 22.26
N PHE A 209 42.46 30.01 22.03
CA PHE A 209 43.72 29.63 22.68
C PHE A 209 43.82 30.39 24.00
N LYS A 210 44.06 29.68 25.11
CA LYS A 210 44.33 30.38 26.38
C LYS A 210 45.69 31.04 26.29
N TYR A 211 45.83 32.26 26.78
CA TYR A 211 47.14 32.96 26.77
C TYR A 211 48.24 32.15 27.46
N LYS A 212 47.88 31.36 28.49
CA LYS A 212 48.78 30.43 29.19
C LYS A 212 49.42 29.41 28.26
N ASP A 213 48.70 28.93 27.26
CA ASP A 213 49.23 27.97 26.29
C ASP A 213 50.26 28.63 25.36
N MET A 214 50.05 29.91 25.03
CA MET A 214 51.02 30.70 24.25
C MET A 214 52.26 31.08 25.06
N VAL A 215 52.08 31.35 26.36
CA VAL A 215 53.20 31.53 27.30
C VAL A 215 54.03 30.25 27.40
N ALA A 216 53.39 29.10 27.62
CA ALA A 216 54.07 27.80 27.66
C ALA A 216 54.85 27.55 26.36
N TYR A 217 54.22 27.80 25.20
CA TYR A 217 54.87 27.69 23.90
C TYR A 217 56.09 28.61 23.78
N ALA A 218 56.01 29.89 24.18
CA ALA A 218 57.16 30.79 24.12
C ALA A 218 58.33 30.32 24.99
N ILE A 219 58.05 29.83 26.19
CA ILE A 219 59.05 29.28 27.12
C ILE A 219 59.70 28.00 26.56
N GLU A 220 58.91 27.05 26.04
CA GLU A 220 59.42 25.86 25.35
C GLU A 220 60.31 26.23 24.16
N GLN A 221 60.02 27.35 23.53
CA GLN A 221 60.82 27.90 22.44
C GLN A 221 62.05 28.69 22.93
N GLY A 222 62.39 28.71 24.21
CA GLY A 222 63.61 29.31 24.75
C GLY A 222 63.52 30.82 24.97
N TYR A 223 62.31 31.37 25.03
CA TYR A 223 62.11 32.76 25.43
C TYR A 223 62.03 32.88 26.96
N GLU A 224 62.63 33.94 27.48
CA GLU A 224 62.64 34.26 28.90
C GLU A 224 61.71 35.44 29.18
N PHE A 225 61.06 35.41 30.33
CA PHE A 225 60.20 36.52 30.76
C PHE A 225 61.05 37.77 31.02
N CYS A 226 60.69 38.87 30.36
CA CYS A 226 61.44 40.12 30.48
C CYS A 226 60.73 41.09 31.42
N ARG A 227 59.48 41.44 31.11
CA ARG A 227 58.67 42.38 31.89
C ARG A 227 57.19 42.27 31.50
N GLN A 228 56.33 42.83 32.35
CA GLN A 228 54.91 43.04 32.03
C GLN A 228 54.69 44.54 31.79
N GLU A 229 54.17 44.92 30.63
CA GLU A 229 53.73 46.30 30.37
C GLU A 229 52.23 46.39 30.65
N ALA A 230 51.84 47.43 31.41
CA ALA A 230 50.45 47.82 31.75
C ALA A 230 49.42 46.68 31.75
N THR A 231 49.28 45.96 32.88
CA THR A 231 48.34 44.87 33.27
C THR A 231 47.96 43.76 32.27
N ASP A 232 48.04 43.99 30.97
CA ASP A 232 47.31 43.28 29.94
C ASP A 232 48.24 42.57 28.93
N HIS A 233 49.56 42.75 29.05
CA HIS A 233 50.55 42.16 28.13
C HIS A 233 51.82 41.69 28.83
N MET A 234 52.25 40.45 28.56
CA MET A 234 53.53 39.91 28.98
C MET A 234 54.54 39.96 27.83
N ILE A 235 55.75 40.43 28.13
CA ILE A 235 56.83 40.55 27.15
C ILE A 235 57.89 39.50 27.46
N TYR A 236 58.18 38.68 26.46
CA TYR A 236 59.19 37.64 26.49
C TYR A 236 60.31 37.99 25.52
N LYS A 237 61.56 37.68 25.88
CA LYS A 237 62.76 37.98 25.08
C LYS A 237 63.51 36.68 24.78
N PHE A 238 63.92 36.48 23.53
CA PHE A 238 64.76 35.35 23.16
C PHE A 238 66.21 35.66 23.50
N ALA A 239 66.87 34.78 24.25
CA ALA A 239 68.20 35.04 24.79
C ALA A 239 69.26 35.23 23.69
N GLU A 240 69.19 34.43 22.61
CA GLU A 240 70.21 34.42 21.56
C GLU A 240 70.12 35.63 20.62
N THR A 241 68.91 36.02 20.19
CA THR A 241 68.71 37.10 19.20
C THR A 241 68.29 38.43 19.83
N GLY A 242 67.94 38.43 21.12
CA GLY A 242 67.45 39.60 21.84
C GLY A 242 66.08 40.11 21.39
N LYS A 243 65.43 39.46 20.43
CA LYS A 243 64.11 39.84 19.91
C LYS A 243 63.00 39.51 20.91
N ILE A 244 61.96 40.33 20.90
CA ILE A 244 60.83 40.22 21.84
C ILE A 244 59.57 39.67 21.16
N VAL A 245 58.74 39.00 21.95
CA VAL A 245 57.36 38.66 21.62
C VAL A 245 56.46 39.16 22.75
N VAL A 246 55.31 39.74 22.36
CA VAL A 246 54.32 40.26 23.30
C VAL A 246 53.11 39.34 23.27
N ILE A 247 52.71 38.84 24.44
CA ILE A 247 51.57 37.93 24.61
C ILE A 247 50.53 38.64 25.50
N PRO A 248 49.33 38.95 24.98
CA PRO A 248 48.26 39.53 25.79
C PRO A 248 47.83 38.57 26.90
N THR A 249 47.55 39.08 28.10
CA THR A 249 47.15 38.30 29.28
C THR A 249 45.64 38.07 29.39
N HIS A 250 44.86 38.62 28.46
CA HIS A 250 43.42 38.33 28.41
C HIS A 250 43.18 36.83 28.22
N TYR A 251 42.19 36.31 28.95
CA TYR A 251 42.02 34.86 29.18
C TYR A 251 41.87 34.03 27.89
N ASP A 252 41.40 34.67 26.81
CA ASP A 252 41.04 34.03 25.54
C ASP A 252 41.65 34.79 24.34
N LEU A 253 42.61 34.17 23.64
CA LEU A 253 43.20 34.68 22.41
C LEU A 253 42.45 34.11 21.19
N GLY A 254 42.00 35.00 20.30
CA GLY A 254 41.47 34.59 19.00
C GLY A 254 42.53 33.90 18.14
N ILE A 255 42.12 32.92 17.32
CA ILE A 255 43.02 32.10 16.46
C ILE A 255 43.99 32.97 15.65
N GLY A 256 43.49 34.05 15.04
CA GLY A 256 44.31 34.91 14.19
C GLY A 256 45.45 35.60 14.96
N LEU A 257 45.24 35.92 16.23
CA LEU A 257 46.28 36.51 17.08
C LEU A 257 47.26 35.46 17.58
N ALA A 258 46.76 34.29 18.01
CA ALA A 258 47.60 33.18 18.44
C ALA A 258 48.55 32.70 17.32
N GLU A 259 48.07 32.57 16.08
CA GLU A 259 48.91 32.18 14.94
C GLU A 259 49.94 33.27 14.55
N LYS A 260 49.59 34.56 14.68
CA LYS A 260 50.55 35.66 14.50
C LYS A 260 51.68 35.60 15.52
N ILE A 261 51.35 35.35 16.80
CA ILE A 261 52.34 35.20 17.88
C ILE A 261 53.26 34.00 17.61
N LYS A 262 52.71 32.83 17.23
CA LYS A 262 53.52 31.65 16.89
C LYS A 262 54.44 31.91 15.69
N LYS A 263 53.93 32.59 14.65
CA LYS A 263 54.71 32.97 13.47
C LYS A 263 55.89 33.87 13.87
N GLN A 264 55.63 34.90 14.68
CA GLN A 264 56.65 35.81 15.18
C GLN A 264 57.72 35.07 16.01
N ILE A 265 57.32 34.13 16.88
CA ILE A 265 58.26 33.29 17.65
C ILE A 265 59.20 32.51 16.74
N ARG A 266 58.68 31.92 15.66
CA ARG A 266 59.47 31.15 14.68
C ARG A 266 60.41 32.04 13.87
N GLU A 267 59.94 33.19 13.40
CA GLU A 267 60.73 34.12 12.59
C GLU A 267 61.88 34.74 13.40
N ASN A 268 61.62 35.07 14.67
CA ASN A 268 62.62 35.62 15.60
C ASN A 268 63.74 34.64 15.98
N LYS A 269 63.55 33.34 15.76
CA LYS A 269 64.58 32.31 15.97
C LYS A 269 65.55 32.16 14.80
N ILE A 270 65.05 32.39 13.58
CA ILE A 270 65.80 32.13 12.35
C ILE A 270 66.69 33.34 11.98
N ALA A 271 66.32 34.53 12.45
CA ALA A 271 66.96 35.80 12.11
C ALA A 271 67.69 36.41 13.30
#